data_AF-A0AA88X509-F1
#
_entry.id   AF-A0AA88X509-F1
#
_cell.length_a   1.000
_cell.length_b   1.000
_cell.length_c   1.000
_cell.angle_alpha   90.00
_cell.angle_beta   90.00
_cell.angle_gamma   90.00
#
_symmetry.space_group_name_H-M   'P 1'
#
loop_
_entity.id
_entity.type
_entity.pdbx_description
1 polymer ?
#
loop_
_entity_poly.entity_id
_entity_poly.type
_entity_poly.pdbx_seq_one_letter_code
_entity_poly.pdbx_strand_id
1 'polypeptide(L)'
;MVRPKGQKQQQKRGVDFKVILAETLAELSFVRKFKLLLKNTYPLLFLQKIRRKIGRKLPPPKNATNTEIKSKAIILPEQSVASEKAALAVSKKGLTLKELLQQTSHHNAKVHKDALIGIRDTFLKYPAELKLHKLAVIEKLRERINDDDKMVRETPYQLLKAVIFPGCKEDIHGPFASLMMTYIFNAMTHLAIDVRLMAFKYFDLVLRYYPTSFSMYAEKFHVSANLVLVPKIFSSTPVTSSTDSPEL
;
A
#
# COMPACT_ATOMS: atom_id res chain seq x y z
N MET A 1 103.31 0.43 -56.03
CA MET A 1 102.18 -0.36 -56.59
C MET A 1 100.92 0.05 -55.83
N VAL A 2 99.79 0.56 -56.36
CA VAL A 2 99.23 0.86 -57.69
C VAL A 2 98.18 2.00 -57.48
N ARG A 3 98.00 2.90 -58.47
CA ARG A 3 97.01 4.04 -58.56
C ARG A 3 95.60 3.56 -59.04
N PRO A 4 94.59 4.36 -59.50
CA PRO A 4 94.22 5.80 -59.37
C PRO A 4 92.69 6.12 -59.16
N LYS A 5 92.43 7.39 -58.76
CA LYS A 5 91.48 8.46 -59.20
C LYS A 5 90.09 8.19 -59.85
N GLY A 6 89.12 9.04 -59.46
CA GLY A 6 87.96 9.50 -60.25
C GLY A 6 87.56 10.95 -59.91
N GLN A 7 87.28 11.79 -60.92
CA GLN A 7 86.90 13.23 -60.88
C GLN A 7 85.35 13.38 -60.73
N LYS A 8 84.65 14.51 -60.47
CA LYS A 8 84.64 15.85 -61.10
C LYS A 8 83.56 16.77 -60.44
N GLN A 9 83.87 18.08 -60.33
CA GLN A 9 83.07 19.31 -60.56
C GLN A 9 81.82 19.76 -59.74
N GLN A 10 81.76 21.08 -59.57
CA GLN A 10 80.93 21.95 -58.68
C GLN A 10 79.64 22.50 -59.36
N GLN A 11 78.63 22.89 -58.59
CA GLN A 11 77.65 23.94 -58.98
C GLN A 11 76.97 24.59 -57.75
N LYS A 12 77.06 25.93 -57.57
CA LYS A 12 76.41 26.71 -56.50
C LYS A 12 75.08 27.32 -57.00
N ARG A 13 74.00 27.30 -56.20
CA ARG A 13 72.76 28.11 -56.38
C ARG A 13 72.45 28.83 -55.06
N GLY A 14 72.33 30.15 -55.10
CA GLY A 14 71.98 31.01 -53.96
C GLY A 14 70.50 30.88 -53.58
N VAL A 15 70.21 30.98 -52.28
CA VAL A 15 68.90 30.72 -51.67
C VAL A 15 68.24 32.06 -51.31
N ASP A 16 67.02 32.29 -51.80
CA ASP A 16 66.26 33.54 -51.60
C ASP A 16 65.83 33.73 -50.14
N PHE A 17 66.40 34.74 -49.48
CA PHE A 17 66.15 35.09 -48.07
C PHE A 17 64.68 35.37 -47.73
N LYS A 18 63.85 35.78 -48.70
CA LYS A 18 62.42 36.04 -48.47
C LYS A 18 61.64 34.77 -48.10
N VAL A 19 62.03 33.62 -48.65
CA VAL A 19 61.39 32.33 -48.34
C VAL A 19 61.70 31.93 -46.91
N ILE A 20 62.97 32.07 -46.51
CA ILE A 20 63.44 31.78 -45.15
C ILE A 20 62.75 32.70 -44.12
N LEU A 21 62.55 33.98 -44.44
CA LEU A 21 61.89 34.92 -43.54
C LEU A 21 60.39 34.59 -43.35
N ALA A 22 59.70 34.16 -44.41
CA ALA A 22 58.29 33.76 -44.32
C ALA A 22 58.12 32.46 -43.52
N GLU A 23 59.02 31.50 -43.71
CA GLU A 23 59.03 30.21 -43.01
C GLU A 23 59.33 30.39 -41.51
N THR A 24 60.30 31.25 -41.17
CA THR A 24 60.60 31.57 -39.75
C THR A 24 59.47 32.33 -39.05
N LEU A 25 58.76 33.22 -39.74
CA LEU A 25 57.57 33.88 -39.18
C LEU A 25 56.39 32.92 -38.99
N ALA A 26 56.19 31.98 -39.92
CA ALA A 26 55.19 30.93 -39.81
C ALA A 26 55.48 30.04 -38.59
N GLU A 27 56.73 29.61 -38.40
CA GLU A 27 57.18 28.85 -37.23
C GLU A 27 56.96 29.63 -35.92
N LEU A 28 57.27 30.93 -35.88
CA LEU A 28 57.03 31.78 -34.70
C LEU A 28 55.54 31.91 -34.36
N SER A 29 54.67 32.01 -35.38
CA SER A 29 53.23 32.04 -35.21
C SER A 29 52.68 30.70 -34.71
N PHE A 30 53.22 29.59 -35.22
CA PHE A 30 52.88 28.23 -34.82
C PHE A 30 53.29 27.97 -33.37
N VAL A 31 54.51 28.33 -32.98
CA VAL A 31 55.01 28.21 -31.60
C VAL A 31 54.17 29.06 -30.65
N ARG A 32 53.77 30.27 -31.03
CA ARG A 32 52.87 31.11 -30.21
C ARG A 32 51.49 30.47 -30.05
N LYS A 33 50.90 29.94 -31.13
CA LYS A 33 49.60 29.30 -31.11
C LYS A 33 49.63 27.99 -30.31
N PHE A 34 50.70 27.22 -30.44
CA PHE A 34 50.95 25.99 -29.67
C PHE A 34 51.12 26.27 -28.17
N LYS A 35 51.86 27.33 -27.81
CA LYS A 35 52.01 27.77 -26.41
C LYS A 35 50.70 28.26 -25.79
N LEU A 36 49.83 28.88 -26.58
CA LEU A 36 48.49 29.29 -26.13
C LEU A 36 47.56 28.08 -25.96
N LEU A 37 47.65 27.10 -26.86
CA LEU A 37 46.94 25.83 -26.74
C LEU A 37 47.37 25.09 -25.47
N LEU A 38 48.67 24.96 -25.21
CA LEU A 38 49.18 24.33 -24.00
C LEU A 38 48.66 25.02 -22.72
N LYS A 39 48.57 26.35 -22.68
CA LYS A 39 48.02 27.06 -21.50
C LYS A 39 46.51 26.86 -21.29
N ASN A 40 45.75 26.59 -22.35
CA ASN A 40 44.29 26.44 -22.29
C ASN A 40 43.85 24.96 -22.23
N THR A 41 44.74 24.02 -22.55
CA THR A 41 44.44 22.57 -22.66
C THR A 41 45.09 21.73 -21.56
N TYR A 42 45.73 22.35 -20.55
CA TYR A 42 45.99 21.68 -19.28
C TYR A 42 44.95 22.12 -18.25
N PRO A 43 44.15 21.18 -17.72
CA PRO A 43 43.12 21.50 -16.75
C PRO A 43 43.75 22.17 -15.54
N LEU A 44 43.17 23.30 -15.15
CA LEU A 44 43.43 23.96 -13.87
C LEU A 44 43.53 22.90 -12.77
N LEU A 45 44.69 22.86 -12.11
CA LEU A 45 45.03 22.07 -10.92
C LEU A 45 43.91 21.14 -10.41
N PHE A 46 44.11 19.83 -10.55
CA PHE A 46 43.38 18.76 -9.85
C PHE A 46 43.37 18.90 -8.30
N LEU A 47 44.03 19.93 -7.76
CA LEU A 47 44.08 20.33 -6.36
C LEU A 47 43.54 21.75 -6.19
N GLN A 48 42.22 21.89 -6.13
CA GLN A 48 41.61 23.13 -5.65
C GLN A 48 41.86 23.26 -4.14
N LYS A 49 42.78 24.16 -3.76
CA LYS A 49 43.11 24.41 -2.35
C LYS A 49 42.00 25.22 -1.68
N ILE A 50 41.33 24.63 -0.69
CA ILE A 50 40.27 25.30 0.09
C ILE A 50 40.88 26.53 0.78
N ARG A 51 40.28 27.72 0.58
CA ARG A 51 40.67 28.95 1.30
C ARG A 51 40.39 28.77 2.79
N ARG A 52 41.41 28.97 3.63
CA ARG A 52 41.28 28.87 5.09
C ARG A 52 40.34 29.97 5.58
N LYS A 53 39.27 29.59 6.28
CA LYS A 53 38.41 30.51 7.03
C LYS A 53 38.98 30.61 8.44
N ILE A 54 39.29 31.84 8.88
CA ILE A 54 39.85 32.11 10.22
C ILE A 54 38.84 31.62 11.27
N GLY A 55 39.31 30.92 12.31
CA GLY A 55 38.48 30.41 13.42
C GLY A 55 37.85 29.02 13.24
N ARG A 56 38.04 28.32 12.09
CA ARG A 56 37.57 26.93 11.91
C ARG A 56 38.73 25.93 12.07
N LYS A 57 38.43 24.75 12.63
CA LYS A 57 39.41 23.65 12.76
C LYS A 57 39.99 23.30 11.38
N LEU A 58 41.29 23.00 11.34
CA LEU A 58 41.97 22.64 10.10
C LEU A 58 41.29 21.41 9.47
N PRO A 59 40.98 21.43 8.16
CA PRO A 59 40.45 20.25 7.50
C PRO A 59 41.50 19.13 7.50
N PRO A 60 41.09 17.86 7.62
CA PRO A 60 41.99 16.74 7.57
C PRO A 60 42.75 16.71 6.23
N PRO A 61 43.97 16.15 6.21
CA PRO A 61 44.79 16.09 5.00
C PRO A 61 44.05 15.35 3.88
N LYS A 62 44.26 15.76 2.62
CA LYS A 62 43.52 15.23 1.46
C LYS A 62 43.69 13.72 1.23
N ASN A 63 44.72 13.11 1.85
CA ASN A 63 45.02 11.68 1.79
C ASN A 63 44.49 10.91 3.02
N ALA A 64 43.75 11.57 3.91
CA ALA A 64 43.16 10.92 5.08
C ALA A 64 42.02 9.99 4.62
N THR A 65 42.18 8.71 4.90
CA THR A 65 41.12 7.72 4.70
C THR A 65 40.13 7.85 5.85
N ASN A 66 38.88 8.21 5.55
CA ASN A 66 37.82 8.23 6.54
C ASN A 66 37.38 6.80 6.86
N THR A 67 37.56 6.36 8.12
CA THR A 67 37.21 5.01 8.59
C THR A 67 35.83 4.94 9.26
N GLU A 68 35.03 6.01 9.18
CA GLU A 68 33.66 6.02 9.69
C GLU A 68 32.72 5.19 8.80
N ILE A 69 32.66 3.90 9.07
CA ILE A 69 31.71 2.98 8.41
C ILE A 69 30.45 2.91 9.28
N LYS A 70 29.32 3.35 8.72
CA LYS A 70 27.99 3.19 9.34
C LYS A 70 27.22 2.11 8.60
N SER A 71 27.15 0.91 9.18
CA SER A 71 26.28 -0.16 8.69
C SER A 71 24.94 -0.13 9.43
N LYS A 72 23.84 -0.37 8.70
CA LYS A 72 22.52 -0.65 9.27
C LYS A 72 22.17 -2.09 8.94
N ALA A 73 21.64 -2.82 9.92
CA ALA A 73 21.14 -4.16 9.70
C ALA A 73 19.89 -4.11 8.81
N ILE A 74 19.77 -5.07 7.89
CA ILE A 74 18.55 -5.26 7.10
C ILE A 74 17.59 -6.06 7.97
N ILE A 75 16.45 -5.46 8.31
CA ILE A 75 15.37 -6.16 9.02
C ILE A 75 14.54 -6.86 7.94
N LEU A 76 14.65 -8.19 7.87
CA LEU A 76 13.81 -8.99 6.98
C LEU A 76 12.48 -9.27 7.69
N PRO A 77 11.32 -8.99 7.06
CA PRO A 77 10.04 -9.32 7.64
C PRO A 77 9.91 -10.85 7.77
N GLU A 78 9.63 -11.30 8.99
CA GLU A 78 9.41 -12.72 9.27
C GLU A 78 8.28 -13.27 8.40
N GLN A 79 8.56 -14.39 7.73
CA GLN A 79 7.60 -15.12 6.92
C GLN A 79 6.89 -16.15 7.82
N SER A 80 5.57 -16.29 7.70
CA SER A 80 4.68 -17.14 8.53
C SER A 80 5.09 -18.62 8.67
N VAL A 81 6.06 -19.07 7.86
CA VAL A 81 6.65 -20.42 7.88
C VAL A 81 7.54 -20.65 9.12
N ALA A 82 8.11 -19.60 9.70
CA ALA A 82 9.05 -19.69 10.83
C ALA A 82 8.40 -19.57 12.22
N SER A 83 7.10 -19.27 12.30
CA SER A 83 6.41 -19.19 13.59
C SER A 83 6.05 -20.60 14.08
N GLU A 84 6.55 -20.98 15.26
CA GLU A 84 6.15 -22.20 15.96
C GLU A 84 4.68 -22.10 16.38
N LYS A 85 3.80 -22.62 15.54
CA LYS A 85 2.33 -22.65 15.76
C LYS A 85 1.88 -23.79 16.67
N ALA A 86 2.75 -24.31 17.53
CA ALA A 86 2.48 -25.48 18.38
C ALA A 86 1.55 -25.17 19.58
N ALA A 87 1.41 -23.89 19.95
CA ALA A 87 0.66 -23.46 21.14
C ALA A 87 -0.62 -22.64 20.87
N LEU A 88 -0.98 -22.41 19.59
CA LEU A 88 -2.12 -21.57 19.19
C LEU A 88 -3.15 -22.40 18.41
N ALA A 89 -4.44 -22.05 18.46
CA ALA A 89 -5.43 -22.72 17.61
C ALA A 89 -5.12 -22.45 16.13
N VAL A 90 -4.85 -23.53 15.41
CA VAL A 90 -4.53 -23.46 13.99
C VAL A 90 -5.69 -24.01 13.17
N SER A 91 -6.11 -23.25 12.16
CA SER A 91 -7.07 -23.71 11.15
C SER A 91 -6.47 -24.82 10.26
N LYS A 92 -7.28 -25.53 9.46
CA LYS A 92 -6.83 -26.60 8.55
C LYS A 92 -5.71 -26.17 7.58
N LYS A 93 -5.60 -24.86 7.31
CA LYS A 93 -4.57 -24.24 6.46
C LYS A 93 -3.31 -23.77 7.21
N GLY A 94 -3.15 -24.09 8.49
CA GLY A 94 -1.95 -23.65 9.22
C GLY A 94 -2.00 -22.18 9.68
N LEU A 95 -3.16 -21.51 9.66
CA LEU A 95 -3.30 -20.09 9.97
C LEU A 95 -3.80 -19.86 11.40
N THR A 96 -3.20 -18.90 12.08
CA THR A 96 -3.63 -18.42 13.41
C THR A 96 -4.86 -17.52 13.29
N LEU A 97 -5.63 -17.37 14.38
CA LEU A 97 -6.81 -16.49 14.38
C LEU A 97 -6.45 -15.03 14.00
N LYS A 98 -5.29 -14.53 14.43
CA LYS A 98 -4.82 -13.17 14.10
C LYS A 98 -4.55 -13.00 12.60
N GLU A 99 -3.92 -13.99 11.97
CA GLU A 99 -3.68 -13.99 10.52
C GLU A 99 -4.99 -14.08 9.72
N LEU A 100 -5.95 -14.90 10.18
CA LEU A 100 -7.27 -14.99 9.56
C LEU A 100 -8.05 -13.65 9.68
N LEU A 101 -8.01 -13.01 10.84
CA LEU A 101 -8.60 -11.68 11.04
C LEU A 101 -7.95 -10.64 10.12
N GLN A 102 -6.64 -10.70 9.89
CA GLN A 102 -5.98 -9.82 8.93
C GLN A 102 -6.44 -10.09 7.50
N GLN A 103 -6.60 -11.37 7.11
CA GLN A 103 -7.10 -11.74 5.78
C GLN A 103 -8.53 -11.26 5.52
N THR A 104 -9.37 -11.12 6.55
CA THR A 104 -10.72 -10.52 6.39
C THR A 104 -10.70 -9.04 5.99
N SER A 105 -9.57 -8.34 6.14
CA SER A 105 -9.39 -6.95 5.70
C SER A 105 -8.66 -6.82 4.36
N HIS A 106 -8.48 -7.92 3.61
CA HIS A 106 -7.86 -7.88 2.29
C HIS A 106 -8.75 -7.12 1.27
N HIS A 107 -8.35 -6.95 0.02
CA HIS A 107 -9.23 -6.38 -1.02
C HIS A 107 -9.99 -7.47 -1.82
N ASN A 108 -9.61 -8.73 -1.63
CA ASN A 108 -10.09 -9.84 -2.46
C ASN A 108 -11.22 -10.57 -1.73
N ALA A 109 -12.43 -10.52 -2.30
CA ALA A 109 -13.63 -11.16 -1.76
C ALA A 109 -13.47 -12.68 -1.57
N LYS A 110 -12.70 -13.36 -2.42
CA LYS A 110 -12.42 -14.79 -2.28
C LYS A 110 -11.57 -15.08 -1.03
N VAL A 111 -10.57 -14.21 -0.77
CA VAL A 111 -9.73 -14.31 0.43
C VAL A 111 -10.55 -14.00 1.68
N HIS A 112 -11.49 -13.04 1.62
CA HIS A 112 -12.41 -12.77 2.73
C HIS A 112 -13.25 -13.97 3.09
N LYS A 113 -13.90 -14.57 2.08
CA LYS A 113 -14.75 -15.74 2.27
C LYS A 113 -13.95 -16.90 2.87
N ASP A 114 -12.79 -17.19 2.29
CA ASP A 114 -11.91 -18.25 2.78
C ASP A 114 -11.45 -18.00 4.22
N ALA A 115 -11.14 -16.74 4.57
CA ALA A 115 -10.77 -16.36 5.93
C ALA A 115 -11.94 -16.53 6.91
N LEU A 116 -13.16 -16.10 6.54
CA LEU A 116 -14.36 -16.25 7.37
C LEU A 116 -14.73 -17.72 7.60
N ILE A 117 -14.59 -18.56 6.58
CA ILE A 117 -14.76 -20.02 6.72
C ILE A 117 -13.66 -20.59 7.61
N GLY A 118 -12.42 -20.14 7.44
CA GLY A 118 -11.29 -20.52 8.30
C GLY A 118 -11.55 -20.18 9.77
N ILE A 119 -12.11 -19.00 10.06
CA ILE A 119 -12.51 -18.55 11.40
C ILE A 119 -13.59 -19.47 11.97
N ARG A 120 -14.60 -19.81 11.18
CA ARG A 120 -15.66 -20.76 11.58
C ARG A 120 -15.08 -22.10 12.01
N ASP A 121 -14.19 -22.67 11.19
CA ASP A 121 -13.55 -23.96 11.44
C ASP A 121 -12.67 -23.91 12.69
N THR A 122 -11.93 -22.82 12.91
CA THR A 122 -11.09 -22.63 14.11
C THR A 122 -11.94 -22.61 15.38
N PHE A 123 -13.05 -21.88 15.41
CA PHE A 123 -13.90 -21.83 16.61
C PHE A 123 -14.63 -23.14 16.91
N LEU A 124 -15.00 -23.90 15.87
CA LEU A 124 -15.56 -25.24 16.07
C LEU A 124 -14.56 -26.20 16.71
N LYS A 125 -13.27 -26.05 16.38
CA LYS A 125 -12.20 -26.90 16.91
C LYS A 125 -11.69 -26.43 18.28
N TYR A 126 -11.69 -25.12 18.54
CA TYR A 126 -11.14 -24.50 19.74
C TYR A 126 -12.11 -23.49 20.36
N PRO A 127 -13.14 -23.94 21.11
CA PRO A 127 -14.15 -23.05 21.71
C PRO A 127 -13.59 -22.14 22.82
N ALA A 128 -12.43 -22.49 23.42
CA ALA A 128 -11.78 -21.65 24.42
C ALA A 128 -11.21 -20.34 23.82
N GLU A 129 -10.68 -20.41 22.60
CA GLU A 129 -10.10 -19.25 21.92
C GLU A 129 -11.18 -18.24 21.48
N LEU A 130 -12.39 -18.73 21.23
CA LEU A 130 -13.56 -17.88 20.99
C LEU A 130 -13.83 -16.96 22.18
N LYS A 131 -13.78 -17.47 23.41
CA LYS A 131 -14.03 -16.65 24.62
C LYS A 131 -12.98 -15.55 24.80
N LEU A 132 -11.72 -15.84 24.45
CA LEU A 132 -10.58 -14.91 24.60
C LEU A 132 -10.59 -13.80 23.55
N HIS A 133 -10.89 -14.12 22.28
CA HIS A 133 -10.79 -13.18 21.17
C HIS A 133 -12.15 -12.70 20.60
N LYS A 134 -13.27 -12.98 21.29
CA LYS A 134 -14.63 -12.61 20.86
C LYS A 134 -14.74 -11.15 20.39
N LEU A 135 -14.25 -10.19 21.16
CA LEU A 135 -14.41 -8.77 20.84
C LEU A 135 -13.72 -8.42 19.52
N ALA A 136 -12.44 -8.76 19.38
CA ALA A 136 -11.66 -8.47 18.18
C ALA A 136 -12.29 -9.05 16.91
N VAL A 137 -12.88 -10.25 17.01
CA VAL A 137 -13.56 -10.91 15.89
C VAL A 137 -14.83 -10.15 15.51
N ILE A 138 -15.62 -9.75 16.50
CA ILE A 138 -16.86 -9.02 16.30
C ILE A 138 -16.60 -7.65 15.69
N GLU A 139 -15.56 -6.96 16.13
CA GLU A 139 -15.14 -5.68 15.57
C GLU A 139 -14.79 -5.80 14.09
N LYS A 140 -14.22 -6.93 13.66
CA LYS A 140 -13.94 -7.18 12.25
C LYS A 140 -15.16 -7.63 11.46
N LEU A 141 -16.05 -8.43 12.07
CA LEU A 141 -17.28 -8.88 11.41
C LEU A 141 -18.30 -7.76 11.22
N ARG A 142 -18.42 -6.80 12.16
CA ARG A 142 -19.38 -5.69 12.05
C ARG A 142 -19.13 -4.80 10.83
N GLU A 143 -17.87 -4.61 10.45
CA GLU A 143 -17.48 -3.84 9.27
C GLU A 143 -17.97 -4.50 7.97
N ARG A 144 -18.08 -5.83 7.96
CA ARG A 144 -18.45 -6.62 6.76
C ARG A 144 -19.95 -6.70 6.50
N ILE A 145 -20.78 -6.13 7.37
CA ILE A 145 -22.25 -6.08 7.17
C ILE A 145 -22.59 -5.23 5.94
N ASN A 146 -21.79 -4.20 5.66
CA ASN A 146 -21.97 -3.26 4.54
C ASN A 146 -21.22 -3.65 3.26
N ASP A 147 -20.71 -4.89 3.17
CA ASP A 147 -19.93 -5.32 2.00
C ASP A 147 -20.83 -5.46 0.75
N ASP A 148 -20.28 -5.25 -0.44
CA ASP A 148 -21.02 -5.31 -1.70
C ASP A 148 -21.22 -6.74 -2.22
N ASP A 149 -20.36 -7.68 -1.83
CA ASP A 149 -20.48 -9.09 -2.23
C ASP A 149 -21.50 -9.83 -1.35
N LYS A 150 -22.50 -10.47 -1.99
CA LYS A 150 -23.54 -11.25 -1.31
C LYS A 150 -22.97 -12.38 -0.43
N MET A 151 -21.96 -13.09 -0.92
CA MET A 151 -21.35 -14.22 -0.20
C MET A 151 -20.54 -13.72 1.00
N VAL A 152 -19.88 -12.57 0.86
CA VAL A 152 -19.14 -11.93 1.97
C VAL A 152 -20.10 -11.36 3.00
N ARG A 153 -21.32 -10.95 2.64
CA ARG A 153 -22.37 -10.59 3.62
C ARG A 153 -23.01 -11.80 4.31
N GLU A 154 -23.18 -12.92 3.62
CA GLU A 154 -23.89 -14.08 4.16
C GLU A 154 -23.01 -14.96 5.06
N THR A 155 -21.70 -15.03 4.78
CA THR A 155 -20.77 -15.85 5.57
C THR A 155 -20.64 -15.37 7.04
N PRO A 156 -20.46 -14.06 7.34
CA PRO A 156 -20.46 -13.53 8.70
C PRO A 156 -21.79 -13.75 9.42
N TYR A 157 -22.91 -13.67 8.70
CA TYR A 157 -24.25 -13.91 9.25
C TYR A 157 -24.37 -15.34 9.77
N GLN A 158 -23.96 -16.32 8.95
CA GLN A 158 -23.96 -17.73 9.34
C GLN A 158 -23.00 -17.99 10.51
N LEU A 159 -21.82 -17.36 10.51
CA LEU A 159 -20.84 -17.49 11.59
C LEU A 159 -21.39 -16.95 12.92
N LEU A 160 -22.00 -15.75 12.90
CA LEU A 160 -22.62 -15.15 14.07
C LEU A 160 -23.76 -16.02 14.62
N LYS A 161 -24.65 -16.48 13.74
CA LYS A 161 -25.79 -17.31 14.11
C LYS A 161 -25.39 -18.67 14.67
N ALA A 162 -24.42 -19.35 14.06
CA ALA A 162 -24.13 -20.75 14.35
C ALA A 162 -23.08 -20.94 15.46
N VAL A 163 -22.15 -20.01 15.62
CA VAL A 163 -20.98 -20.22 16.49
C VAL A 163 -20.86 -19.13 17.56
N ILE A 164 -20.90 -17.86 17.16
CA ILE A 164 -20.58 -16.75 18.08
C ILE A 164 -21.71 -16.55 19.10
N PHE A 165 -22.96 -16.45 18.67
CA PHE A 165 -24.07 -16.24 19.60
C PHE A 165 -24.34 -17.41 20.55
N PRO A 166 -24.34 -18.67 20.09
CA PRO A 166 -24.47 -19.81 21.00
C PRO A 166 -23.30 -19.95 21.97
N GLY A 167 -22.08 -19.58 21.56
CA GLY A 167 -20.86 -19.70 22.37
C GLY A 167 -20.64 -18.60 23.41
N CYS A 168 -21.35 -17.47 23.31
CA CYS A 168 -21.15 -16.28 24.14
C CYS A 168 -22.33 -15.98 25.10
N LYS A 169 -23.10 -17.00 25.50
CA LYS A 169 -24.33 -16.85 26.30
C LYS A 169 -24.18 -16.12 27.66
N GLU A 170 -22.98 -16.01 28.21
CA GLU A 170 -22.77 -15.54 29.59
C GLU A 170 -22.03 -14.20 29.72
N ASP A 171 -21.51 -13.64 28.61
CA ASP A 171 -20.61 -12.49 28.69
C ASP A 171 -21.06 -11.29 27.85
N ILE A 172 -21.21 -10.14 28.54
CA ILE A 172 -21.10 -8.77 28.02
C ILE A 172 -22.05 -8.51 26.82
N HIS A 173 -23.35 -8.65 27.06
CA HIS A 173 -24.40 -8.49 26.06
C HIS A 173 -24.58 -7.04 25.56
N GLY A 174 -24.47 -6.06 26.45
CA GLY A 174 -24.75 -4.64 26.13
C GLY A 174 -23.78 -4.02 25.12
N PRO A 175 -22.46 -4.03 25.37
CA PRO A 175 -21.48 -3.47 24.45
C PRO A 175 -21.48 -4.16 23.08
N PHE A 176 -21.66 -5.49 23.06
CA PHE A 176 -21.75 -6.24 21.82
C PHE A 176 -22.92 -5.78 20.95
N ALA A 177 -24.13 -5.72 21.54
CA ALA A 177 -25.32 -5.30 20.82
C ALA A 177 -25.14 -3.87 20.31
N SER A 178 -24.65 -2.95 21.15
CA SER A 178 -24.44 -1.56 20.74
C SER A 178 -23.48 -1.39 19.58
N LEU A 179 -22.38 -2.15 19.58
CA LEU A 179 -21.39 -2.11 18.50
C LEU A 179 -22.00 -2.62 17.18
N MET A 180 -22.77 -3.70 17.21
CA MET A 180 -23.41 -4.24 16.01
C MET A 180 -24.53 -3.35 15.49
N MET A 181 -25.37 -2.83 16.40
CA MET A 181 -26.57 -2.06 16.06
C MET A 181 -26.24 -0.80 15.25
N THR A 182 -25.15 -0.11 15.58
CA THR A 182 -24.71 1.07 14.83
C THR A 182 -24.43 0.76 13.36
N TYR A 183 -23.74 -0.34 13.08
CA TYR A 183 -23.42 -0.75 11.71
C TYR A 183 -24.65 -1.29 10.98
N ILE A 184 -25.55 -1.98 11.69
CA ILE A 184 -26.84 -2.45 11.15
C ILE A 184 -27.72 -1.27 10.75
N PHE A 185 -27.83 -0.22 11.58
CA PHE A 185 -28.57 0.99 11.23
C PHE A 185 -28.01 1.66 9.98
N ASN A 186 -26.69 1.76 9.87
CA ASN A 186 -26.03 2.26 8.66
C ASN A 186 -26.33 1.38 7.43
N ALA A 187 -26.33 0.06 7.60
CA ALA A 187 -26.65 -0.91 6.54
C ALA A 187 -28.10 -0.83 6.08
N MET A 188 -29.04 -0.53 6.98
CA MET A 188 -30.45 -0.36 6.66
C MET A 188 -30.70 0.88 5.80
N THR A 189 -29.90 1.94 5.95
CA THR A 189 -29.98 3.14 5.11
C THR A 189 -29.11 3.06 3.84
N HIS A 190 -28.44 1.93 3.59
CA HIS A 190 -27.54 1.76 2.45
C HIS A 190 -28.27 1.86 1.11
N LEU A 191 -27.62 2.35 0.05
CA LEU A 191 -28.23 2.55 -1.28
C LEU A 191 -28.69 1.23 -1.91
N ALA A 192 -27.91 0.16 -1.75
CA ALA A 192 -28.21 -1.16 -2.32
C ALA A 192 -29.30 -1.90 -1.53
N ILE A 193 -30.38 -2.31 -2.21
CA ILE A 193 -31.52 -3.03 -1.62
C ILE A 193 -31.06 -4.34 -0.95
N ASP A 194 -30.15 -5.08 -1.57
CA ASP A 194 -29.67 -6.36 -1.05
C ASP A 194 -28.94 -6.22 0.28
N VAL A 195 -28.22 -5.11 0.47
CA VAL A 195 -27.55 -4.78 1.73
C VAL A 195 -28.60 -4.45 2.80
N ARG A 196 -29.62 -3.65 2.45
CA ARG A 196 -30.73 -3.33 3.35
C ARG A 196 -31.48 -4.58 3.83
N LEU A 197 -31.82 -5.49 2.92
CA LEU A 197 -32.52 -6.74 3.27
C LEU A 197 -31.67 -7.64 4.18
N MET A 198 -30.36 -7.71 3.93
CA MET A 198 -29.45 -8.44 4.81
C MET A 198 -29.34 -7.76 6.19
N ALA A 199 -29.31 -6.43 6.26
CA ALA A 199 -29.30 -5.69 7.51
C ALA A 199 -30.49 -6.02 8.41
N PHE A 200 -31.69 -6.15 7.85
CA PHE A 200 -32.87 -6.60 8.61
C PHE A 200 -32.70 -8.01 9.17
N LYS A 201 -32.08 -8.94 8.43
CA LYS A 201 -31.77 -10.28 8.95
C LYS A 201 -30.77 -10.24 10.10
N TYR A 202 -29.76 -9.38 10.02
CA TYR A 202 -28.81 -9.17 11.11
C TYR A 202 -29.49 -8.56 12.34
N PHE A 203 -30.35 -7.57 12.15
CA PHE A 203 -31.14 -6.95 13.21
C PHE A 203 -31.99 -8.00 13.94
N ASP A 204 -32.80 -8.76 13.20
CA ASP A 204 -33.64 -9.83 13.75
C ASP A 204 -32.81 -10.90 14.49
N LEU A 205 -31.62 -11.23 13.97
CA LEU A 205 -30.71 -12.13 14.66
C LEU A 205 -30.25 -11.56 16.02
N VAL A 206 -29.86 -10.29 16.07
CA VAL A 206 -29.45 -9.62 17.32
C VAL A 206 -30.62 -9.58 18.32
N LEU A 207 -31.84 -9.28 17.86
CA LEU A 207 -33.03 -9.24 18.73
C LEU A 207 -33.38 -10.60 19.32
N ARG A 208 -33.24 -11.68 18.55
CA ARG A 208 -33.50 -13.04 19.05
C ARG A 208 -32.55 -13.44 20.19
N TYR A 209 -31.30 -12.98 20.15
CA TYR A 209 -30.32 -13.30 21.19
C TYR A 209 -30.29 -12.27 22.32
N TYR A 210 -30.67 -11.01 22.08
CA TYR A 210 -30.63 -9.92 23.05
C TYR A 210 -31.95 -9.13 23.09
N PRO A 211 -33.05 -9.73 23.58
CA PRO A 211 -34.36 -9.08 23.60
C PRO A 211 -34.40 -7.82 24.48
N THR A 212 -33.59 -7.79 25.55
CA THR A 212 -33.52 -6.66 26.50
C THR A 212 -32.90 -5.40 25.92
N SER A 213 -32.08 -5.52 24.86
CA SER A 213 -31.48 -4.38 24.20
C SER A 213 -32.44 -3.64 23.25
N PHE A 214 -33.58 -4.23 22.90
CA PHE A 214 -34.51 -3.66 21.92
C PHE A 214 -35.07 -2.31 22.36
N SER A 215 -35.43 -2.15 23.64
CA SER A 215 -36.06 -0.91 24.14
C SER A 215 -35.16 0.32 23.94
N MET A 216 -33.84 0.16 24.05
CA MET A 216 -32.86 1.23 23.82
C MET A 216 -32.72 1.64 22.35
N TYR A 217 -33.10 0.76 21.42
CA TYR A 217 -32.89 0.95 19.99
C TYR A 217 -34.19 1.16 19.20
N ALA A 218 -35.35 1.06 19.85
CA ALA A 218 -36.67 1.15 19.22
C ALA A 218 -36.88 2.46 18.45
N GLU A 219 -36.49 3.62 19.00
CA GLU A 219 -36.62 4.90 18.31
C GLU A 219 -35.74 4.98 17.05
N LYS A 220 -34.47 4.56 17.16
CA LYS A 220 -33.52 4.53 16.03
C LYS A 220 -33.97 3.56 14.95
N PHE A 221 -34.57 2.44 15.35
CA PHE A 221 -35.20 1.49 14.44
C PHE A 221 -36.38 2.12 13.70
N HIS A 222 -37.26 2.84 14.39
CA HIS A 222 -38.40 3.49 13.74
C HIS A 222 -37.95 4.47 12.64
N VAL A 223 -36.96 5.32 12.93
CA VAL A 223 -36.42 6.28 11.96
C VAL A 223 -35.77 5.57 10.75
N SER A 224 -34.91 4.59 11.01
CA SER A 224 -34.20 3.87 9.94
C SER A 224 -35.12 2.96 9.11
N ALA A 225 -36.12 2.32 9.73
CA ALA A 225 -37.10 1.47 9.05
C ALA A 225 -38.08 2.30 8.20
N ASN A 226 -38.53 3.47 8.68
CA ASN A 226 -39.39 4.36 7.91
C ASN A 226 -38.71 4.84 6.62
N LEU A 227 -37.41 5.13 6.65
CA LEU A 227 -36.66 5.50 5.44
C LEU A 227 -36.66 4.40 4.36
N VAL A 228 -36.82 3.13 4.76
CA VAL A 228 -36.77 1.97 3.86
C VAL A 228 -38.15 1.50 3.42
N LEU A 229 -39.16 1.57 4.29
CA LEU A 229 -40.52 1.07 4.03
C LEU A 229 -41.44 2.10 3.37
N VAL A 230 -41.25 3.40 3.64
CA VAL A 230 -42.10 4.48 3.11
C VAL A 230 -41.97 4.68 1.58
N PRO A 231 -40.81 4.51 0.92
CA PRO A 231 -40.73 4.64 -0.54
C PRO A 231 -41.55 3.60 -1.30
N LYS A 232 -41.96 2.50 -0.64
CA LYS A 232 -42.73 1.41 -1.27
C LYS A 232 -44.24 1.65 -1.26
N ILE A 233 -44.75 2.61 -0.49
CA ILE A 233 -46.20 2.90 -0.41
C ILE A 233 -46.60 3.94 -1.47
N PHE A 234 -45.66 4.75 -1.97
CA PHE A 234 -45.95 5.84 -2.91
C PHE A 234 -45.68 5.51 -4.40
N SER A 235 -45.22 4.29 -4.73
CA SER A 235 -44.93 3.88 -6.12
C SER A 235 -45.94 2.90 -6.73
N SER A 236 -47.02 2.55 -6.03
CA SER A 236 -48.19 1.96 -6.69
C SER A 236 -49.02 3.08 -7.32
N THR A 237 -48.82 3.26 -8.62
CA THR A 237 -49.60 4.12 -9.50
C THR A 237 -51.11 3.99 -9.23
N PRO A 238 -51.87 5.09 -9.10
CA PRO A 238 -53.32 5.02 -9.13
C PRO A 238 -53.73 4.63 -10.56
N VAL A 239 -54.41 3.49 -10.69
CA VAL A 239 -55.18 3.18 -11.90
C VAL A 239 -56.23 4.26 -12.03
N THR A 240 -56.07 5.14 -13.02
CA THR A 240 -57.11 6.07 -13.45
C THR A 240 -58.25 5.26 -14.05
N SER A 241 -59.27 4.96 -13.24
CA SER A 241 -60.58 4.62 -13.77
C SER A 241 -61.23 5.92 -14.23
N SER A 242 -61.12 6.18 -15.54
CA SER A 242 -61.92 7.19 -16.22
C SER A 242 -63.40 6.87 -16.02
N THR A 243 -64.08 7.77 -15.34
CA THR A 243 -65.51 8.03 -15.47
C THR A 243 -65.83 8.29 -16.94
N ASP A 244 -66.59 7.39 -17.56
CA ASP A 244 -67.45 7.74 -18.69
C ASP A 244 -68.89 7.76 -18.15
N SER A 245 -69.47 8.96 -18.16
CA SER A 245 -70.86 9.22 -17.80
C SER A 245 -71.80 8.79 -18.94
N PRO A 246 -73.09 8.56 -18.65
CA PRO A 246 -74.05 8.03 -19.61
C PRO A 246 -74.74 9.15 -20.38
N GLU A 247 -74.85 9.04 -21.71
CA GLU A 247 -75.86 9.76 -22.49
C GLU A 247 -76.38 8.89 -23.65
N LEU A 248 -77.71 8.70 -23.62
CA LEU A 248 -78.70 8.42 -24.67
C LEU A 248 -78.31 7.59 -25.92
#